data_AF-A0A7V9BUB3-F1
#
_entry.id   AF-A0A7V9BUB3-F1
#
_cell.length_a   1.000
_cell.length_b   1.000
_cell.length_c   1.000
_cell.angle_alpha   90.00
_cell.angle_beta   90.00
_cell.angle_gamma   90.00
#
_symmetry.space_group_name_H-M   'P 1'
#
loop_
_entity.id
_entity.type
_entity.pdbx_description
1 polymer ?
#
loop_
_entity_poly.entity_id
_entity_poly.type
_entity_poly.pdbx_seq_one_letter_code
_entity_poly.pdbx_strand_id
1 'polypeptide(L)'
;MVGRPLPDGFAAGPMQGFGIIGEVTEALHRFILDGWSFDTPPPRIEEDLSFVPKDREEVLYTYMYRIAQNTSLMNSKQWRPAKVTINSDRQDGQIYYERAPLYLNLFYLVGFHSKFRSDTERLMGYMLLRLHDATHLVYRPRKYTLPSGDQVDSLGRPWQAEPDDDENLIMEKVALSLVDDLTIGDAINFYTIHEAPYRPYLTYRAMCSLEGYLVSGQGTTVRVTRTEAMDSQERPAHERSNGRLRPSEPSSGLHPSNPGLHPSTRNRTLIGPPGHNIRPLDTTDDSEE
;
A
#
# COMPACT_ATOMS: atom_id res chain seq x y z
N MET A 1 11.07 13.73 -12.29
CA MET A 1 11.60 13.79 -10.92
C MET A 1 13.04 13.33 -10.94
N VAL A 2 14.00 14.24 -10.75
CA VAL A 2 15.41 13.87 -10.65
C VAL A 2 15.64 13.40 -9.21
N GLY A 3 15.78 12.08 -9.01
CA GLY A 3 16.09 11.51 -7.71
C GLY A 3 17.47 11.98 -7.24
N ARG A 4 17.66 12.13 -5.92
CA ARG A 4 19.00 12.30 -5.35
C ARG A 4 19.87 11.13 -5.83
N PRO A 5 21.12 11.38 -6.28
CA PRO A 5 22.02 10.31 -6.68
C PRO A 5 22.23 9.35 -5.50
N LEU A 6 22.17 8.05 -5.79
CA LEU A 6 22.46 7.03 -4.81
C LEU A 6 23.96 7.02 -4.49
N PRO A 7 24.37 6.65 -3.27
CA PRO A 7 25.77 6.47 -2.93
C PRO A 7 26.44 5.38 -3.78
N ASP A 8 27.77 5.46 -3.91
CA ASP A 8 28.55 4.46 -4.63
C ASP A 8 28.31 3.04 -4.06
N GLY A 9 28.13 2.06 -4.95
CA GLY A 9 27.81 0.68 -4.59
C GLY A 9 26.31 0.41 -4.35
N PHE A 10 25.44 1.40 -4.55
CA PHE A 10 23.98 1.22 -4.56
C PHE A 10 23.41 1.38 -5.97
N ALA A 11 22.45 0.54 -6.33
CA ALA A 11 21.75 0.64 -7.62
C ALA A 11 20.23 0.58 -7.40
N ALA A 12 19.50 1.52 -8.01
CA ALA A 12 18.04 1.49 -8.06
C ALA A 12 17.58 0.64 -9.25
N GLY A 13 16.64 -0.25 -8.99
CA GLY A 13 15.89 -0.94 -10.03
C GLY A 13 14.72 -0.11 -10.56
N PRO A 14 13.93 -0.70 -11.47
CA PRO A 14 12.72 -0.07 -11.98
C PRO A 14 11.63 -0.01 -10.89
N MET A 15 10.65 0.87 -11.09
CA MET A 15 9.44 0.89 -10.24
C MET A 15 8.67 -0.42 -10.38
N GLN A 16 8.18 -0.93 -9.26
CA GLN A 16 7.35 -2.12 -9.21
C GLN A 16 5.88 -1.75 -9.43
N GLY A 17 5.08 -2.69 -9.96
CA GLY A 17 3.63 -2.53 -10.02
C GLY A 17 3.12 -1.41 -10.92
N PHE A 18 3.87 -0.99 -11.96
CA PHE A 18 3.44 0.08 -12.87
C PHE A 18 2.08 -0.17 -13.52
N GLY A 19 1.68 -1.44 -13.68
CA GLY A 19 0.38 -1.85 -14.24
C GLY A 19 -0.70 -2.21 -13.22
N ILE A 20 -0.46 -2.04 -11.91
CA ILE A 20 -1.30 -2.68 -10.88
C ILE A 20 -2.78 -2.29 -10.94
N ILE A 21 -3.09 -1.04 -11.29
CA ILE A 21 -4.47 -0.58 -11.39
C ILE A 21 -5.20 -1.32 -12.52
N GLY A 22 -4.57 -1.45 -13.69
CA GLY A 22 -5.13 -2.19 -14.82
C GLY A 22 -5.28 -3.67 -14.50
N GLU A 23 -4.28 -4.27 -13.84
CA GLU A 23 -4.33 -5.68 -13.42
C GLU A 23 -5.45 -5.94 -12.40
N VAL A 24 -5.70 -5.00 -11.48
CA VAL A 24 -6.82 -5.09 -10.52
C VAL A 24 -8.16 -5.00 -11.24
N THR A 25 -8.31 -4.06 -12.17
CA THR A 25 -9.55 -3.92 -12.96
C THR A 25 -9.81 -5.16 -13.82
N GLU A 26 -8.79 -5.68 -14.48
CA GLU A 26 -8.91 -6.90 -15.28
C GLU A 26 -9.22 -8.13 -14.41
N ALA A 27 -8.60 -8.24 -13.24
CA ALA A 27 -8.91 -9.31 -12.29
C ALA A 27 -10.35 -9.21 -11.76
N LEU A 28 -10.86 -8.00 -11.52
CA LEU A 28 -12.27 -7.80 -11.20
C LEU A 28 -13.16 -8.30 -12.34
N HIS A 29 -12.84 -7.97 -13.59
CA HIS A 29 -13.60 -8.41 -14.75
C HIS A 29 -13.61 -9.94 -14.88
N ARG A 30 -12.45 -10.58 -14.81
CA ARG A 30 -12.33 -12.04 -14.85
C ARG A 30 -13.11 -12.68 -13.70
N PHE A 31 -12.95 -12.18 -12.47
CA PHE A 31 -13.66 -12.70 -11.29
C PHE A 31 -15.19 -12.67 -11.44
N ILE A 32 -15.73 -11.61 -12.07
CA ILE A 32 -17.15 -11.46 -12.37
C ILE A 32 -17.60 -12.49 -13.41
N LEU A 33 -16.80 -12.72 -14.45
CA LEU A 33 -17.15 -13.63 -15.55
C LEU A 33 -16.98 -15.10 -15.14
N ASP A 34 -15.92 -15.45 -14.43
CA ASP A 34 -15.60 -16.82 -14.01
C ASP A 34 -16.63 -17.38 -13.02
N GLY A 35 -17.28 -16.50 -12.24
CA GLY A 35 -18.36 -16.88 -11.33
C GLY A 35 -19.71 -17.09 -12.00
N TRP A 36 -19.83 -16.83 -13.30
CA TRP A 36 -21.10 -16.86 -13.99
C TRP A 36 -21.56 -18.29 -14.25
N SER A 37 -22.64 -18.69 -13.58
CA SER A 37 -23.16 -20.07 -13.63
C SER A 37 -24.61 -20.16 -14.13
N PHE A 38 -25.13 -19.12 -14.77
CA PHE A 38 -26.49 -19.14 -15.33
C PHE A 38 -26.51 -19.77 -16.72
N ASP A 39 -27.67 -20.30 -17.12
CA ASP A 39 -27.88 -20.90 -18.45
C ASP A 39 -27.87 -19.87 -19.60
N THR A 40 -27.73 -18.59 -19.28
CA THR A 40 -27.59 -17.47 -20.23
C THR A 40 -26.11 -17.15 -20.46
N PRO A 41 -25.73 -16.58 -21.62
CA PRO A 41 -24.36 -16.09 -21.81
C PRO A 41 -23.98 -15.09 -20.70
N PRO A 42 -22.70 -15.03 -20.32
CA PRO A 42 -22.24 -14.07 -19.32
C PRO A 42 -22.46 -12.63 -19.82
N PRO A 43 -22.67 -11.67 -18.91
CA PRO A 43 -22.87 -10.29 -19.28
C PRO A 43 -21.58 -9.74 -19.91
N ARG A 44 -21.76 -8.83 -20.87
CA ARG A 44 -20.66 -8.07 -21.45
C ARG A 44 -20.20 -7.02 -20.43
N ILE A 45 -18.90 -6.92 -20.20
CA ILE A 45 -18.34 -5.86 -19.36
C ILE A 45 -17.88 -4.71 -20.25
N GLU A 46 -18.29 -3.50 -19.90
CA GLU A 46 -17.93 -2.27 -20.60
C GLU A 46 -17.37 -1.24 -19.62
N GLU A 47 -16.33 -0.53 -20.04
CA GLU A 47 -15.74 0.57 -19.26
C GLU A 47 -16.31 1.94 -19.68
N ASP A 48 -16.94 2.02 -20.86
CA ASP A 48 -17.57 3.23 -21.38
C ASP A 48 -19.05 3.30 -21.00
N LEU A 49 -19.40 4.27 -20.14
CA LEU A 49 -20.78 4.49 -19.68
C LEU A 49 -21.73 4.93 -20.79
N SER A 50 -21.19 5.58 -21.83
CA SER A 50 -21.97 6.07 -22.96
C SER A 50 -22.36 4.96 -23.93
N PHE A 51 -21.73 3.79 -23.82
CA PHE A 51 -22.08 2.64 -24.64
C PHE A 51 -23.55 2.27 -24.44
N VAL A 52 -24.30 2.21 -25.55
CA VAL A 52 -25.68 1.73 -25.57
C VAL A 52 -25.73 0.45 -26.38
N PRO A 53 -26.06 -0.70 -25.77
CA PRO A 53 -26.15 -1.96 -26.50
C PRO A 53 -27.30 -1.91 -27.50
N LYS A 54 -27.07 -2.49 -28.67
CA LYS A 54 -28.03 -2.49 -29.77
C LYS A 54 -29.06 -3.63 -29.67
N ASP A 55 -28.74 -4.68 -28.90
CA ASP A 55 -29.51 -5.93 -28.82
C ASP A 55 -30.03 -6.21 -27.39
N ARG A 56 -30.58 -7.40 -27.15
CA ARG A 56 -30.99 -7.88 -25.81
C ARG A 56 -29.79 -8.25 -24.92
N GLU A 57 -28.68 -7.54 -25.06
CA GLU A 57 -27.45 -7.82 -24.33
C GLU A 57 -27.57 -7.37 -22.87
N GLU A 58 -27.05 -8.23 -22.00
CA GLU A 58 -26.82 -7.90 -20.60
C GLU A 58 -25.44 -7.25 -20.49
N VAL A 59 -25.39 -6.03 -19.98
CA VAL A 59 -24.16 -5.24 -19.90
C VAL A 59 -23.92 -4.78 -18.46
N LEU A 60 -22.70 -5.03 -17.99
CA LEU A 60 -22.16 -4.50 -16.75
C LEU A 60 -21.18 -3.39 -17.10
N TYR A 61 -21.44 -2.20 -16.59
CA TYR A 61 -20.56 -1.05 -16.78
C TYR A 61 -19.63 -0.93 -15.58
N THR A 62 -18.34 -1.21 -15.74
CA THR A 62 -17.35 -1.09 -14.65
C THR A 62 -16.52 0.16 -14.88
N TYR A 63 -16.73 1.19 -14.06
CA TYR A 63 -16.04 2.46 -14.19
C TYR A 63 -15.30 2.84 -12.91
N MET A 64 -13.99 3.05 -12.99
CA MET A 64 -13.21 3.57 -11.86
C MET A 64 -13.30 5.10 -11.80
N TYR A 65 -14.09 5.64 -10.88
CA TYR A 65 -14.34 7.09 -10.80
C TYR A 65 -13.43 7.83 -9.83
N ARG A 66 -12.74 7.12 -8.93
CA ARG A 66 -11.87 7.74 -7.92
C ARG A 66 -10.74 6.81 -7.49
N ILE A 67 -9.56 7.41 -7.30
CA ILE A 67 -8.41 6.76 -6.65
C ILE A 67 -8.04 7.61 -5.44
N ALA A 68 -7.83 6.97 -4.29
CA ALA A 68 -7.35 7.65 -3.09
C ALA A 68 -6.26 6.84 -2.41
N GLN A 69 -5.26 7.52 -1.84
CA GLN A 69 -4.32 6.86 -0.94
C GLN A 69 -5.05 6.46 0.35
N ASN A 70 -4.81 5.24 0.83
CA ASN A 70 -5.31 4.79 2.11
C ASN A 70 -4.48 5.41 3.24
N THR A 71 -5.03 6.46 3.87
CA THR A 71 -4.37 7.19 4.96
C THR A 71 -4.21 6.37 6.24
N SER A 72 -5.08 5.37 6.45
CA SER A 72 -5.02 4.49 7.63
C SER A 72 -3.82 3.55 7.60
N LEU A 73 -3.29 3.26 6.41
CA LEU A 73 -2.12 2.40 6.20
C LEU A 73 -0.85 3.19 5.85
N MET A 74 -0.85 4.51 6.10
CA MET A 74 0.34 5.33 5.88
C MET A 74 1.44 4.93 6.86
N ASN A 75 2.45 4.25 6.34
CA ASN A 75 3.67 3.95 7.07
C ASN A 75 4.71 5.06 6.84
N SER A 76 5.67 5.15 7.76
CA SER A 76 6.84 6.01 7.61
C SER A 76 7.57 5.73 6.29
N LYS A 77 8.03 6.79 5.61
CA LYS A 77 8.79 6.71 4.34
C LYS A 77 10.22 6.13 4.52
N GLN A 78 10.43 5.33 5.57
CA GLN A 78 11.70 4.72 5.91
C GLN A 78 12.00 3.57 4.95
N TRP A 79 13.28 3.41 4.68
CA TRP A 79 13.79 2.25 3.99
C TRP A 79 13.81 1.05 4.94
N ARG A 80 13.49 -0.11 4.41
CA ARG A 80 13.54 -1.38 5.14
C ARG A 80 14.11 -2.46 4.21
N PRO A 81 14.64 -3.56 4.76
CA PRO A 81 15.04 -4.70 3.94
C PRO A 81 13.81 -5.18 3.16
N ALA A 82 13.98 -5.44 1.87
CA ALA A 82 12.93 -5.94 1.00
C ALA A 82 12.51 -7.33 1.45
N LYS A 83 11.25 -7.68 1.22
CA LYS A 83 10.70 -9.00 1.56
C LYS A 83 11.02 -10.06 0.49
N VAL A 84 12.20 -9.95 -0.10
CA VAL A 84 12.72 -10.88 -1.11
C VAL A 84 13.92 -11.57 -0.50
N THR A 85 13.85 -12.88 -0.40
CA THR A 85 14.98 -13.70 0.01
C THR A 85 15.71 -14.14 -1.25
N ILE A 86 16.81 -13.48 -1.60
CA ILE A 86 17.66 -13.96 -2.68
C ILE A 86 18.70 -14.87 -2.05
N ASN A 87 18.46 -16.19 -2.13
CA ASN A 87 19.48 -17.19 -1.82
C ASN A 87 20.48 -17.18 -2.96
N SER A 88 21.41 -16.23 -2.94
CA SER A 88 22.53 -16.27 -3.86
C SER A 88 23.55 -17.28 -3.34
N ASP A 89 23.74 -18.38 -4.07
CA ASP A 89 24.97 -19.20 -4.01
C ASP A 89 26.24 -18.34 -4.32
N ARG A 90 26.04 -17.11 -4.79
CA ARG A 90 27.08 -16.08 -4.93
C ARG A 90 27.29 -15.38 -3.59
N GLN A 91 28.54 -15.42 -3.13
CA GLN A 91 29.13 -14.88 -1.89
C GLN A 91 28.89 -13.38 -1.60
N ASP A 92 28.09 -12.69 -2.41
CA ASP A 92 27.83 -11.27 -2.24
C ASP A 92 26.59 -11.12 -1.35
N GLY A 93 26.79 -10.82 -0.06
CA GLY A 93 25.74 -10.52 0.93
C GLY A 93 24.96 -9.23 0.61
N GLN A 94 24.45 -9.13 -0.62
CA GLN A 94 23.76 -7.99 -1.17
C GLN A 94 22.34 -7.95 -0.60
N ILE A 95 22.02 -6.85 0.07
CA ILE A 95 20.70 -6.63 0.67
C ILE A 95 19.92 -5.71 -0.26
N TYR A 96 18.67 -6.08 -0.50
CA TYR A 96 17.72 -5.21 -1.19
C TYR A 96 16.95 -4.39 -0.17
N TYR A 97 16.77 -3.12 -0.46
CA TYR A 97 15.99 -2.19 0.33
C TYR A 97 14.75 -1.78 -0.45
N GLU A 98 13.62 -1.70 0.24
CA GLU A 98 12.35 -1.19 -0.28
C GLU A 98 11.86 -0.04 0.60
N ARG A 99 10.98 0.80 0.05
CA ARG A 99 10.16 1.71 0.86
C ARG A 99 8.84 1.04 1.19
N ALA A 100 8.17 1.55 2.21
CA ALA A 100 6.80 1.13 2.48
C ALA A 100 5.91 1.32 1.22
N PRO A 101 5.06 0.34 0.88
CA PRO A 101 4.14 0.45 -0.24
C PRO A 101 3.17 1.61 -0.08
N LEU A 102 2.75 2.16 -1.22
CA LEU A 102 1.63 3.08 -1.31
C LEU A 102 0.35 2.26 -1.38
N TYR A 103 -0.39 2.20 -0.27
CA TYR A 103 -1.71 1.57 -0.26
C TYR A 103 -2.73 2.49 -0.93
N LEU A 104 -3.43 1.96 -1.93
CA LEU A 104 -4.41 2.66 -2.75
C LEU A 104 -5.79 2.03 -2.56
N ASN A 105 -6.80 2.89 -2.54
CA ASN A 105 -8.21 2.56 -2.65
C ASN A 105 -8.67 2.97 -4.05
N LEU A 106 -9.10 1.99 -4.84
CA LEU A 106 -9.67 2.18 -6.17
C LEU A 106 -11.19 2.05 -6.05
N PHE A 107 -11.93 3.10 -6.39
CA PHE A 107 -13.38 3.13 -6.27
C PHE A 107 -14.02 2.94 -7.64
N TYR A 108 -14.87 1.92 -7.72
CA TYR A 108 -15.57 1.50 -8.92
C TYR A 108 -17.08 1.74 -8.76
N LEU A 109 -17.67 2.27 -9.82
CA LEU A 109 -19.10 2.27 -10.07
C LEU A 109 -19.37 1.09 -11.00
N VAL A 110 -20.29 0.20 -10.60
CA VAL A 110 -20.77 -0.91 -11.41
C VAL A 110 -22.22 -0.62 -11.80
N GLY A 111 -22.45 -0.21 -13.04
CA GLY A 111 -23.78 0.06 -13.59
C GLY A 111 -24.38 -1.17 -14.27
N PHE A 112 -25.69 -1.32 -14.20
CA PHE A 112 -26.39 -2.49 -14.74
C PHE A 112 -27.32 -2.12 -15.88
N HIS A 113 -27.28 -2.91 -16.95
CA HIS A 113 -28.24 -2.79 -18.02
C HIS A 113 -28.66 -4.14 -18.58
N SER A 114 -29.97 -4.27 -18.75
CA SER A 114 -30.59 -5.22 -19.66
C SER A 114 -31.82 -4.58 -20.29
N LYS A 115 -32.33 -5.19 -21.36
CA LYS A 115 -33.60 -4.82 -21.98
C LYS A 115 -34.76 -4.92 -20.99
N PHE A 116 -34.75 -5.94 -20.12
CA PHE A 116 -35.80 -6.16 -19.13
C PHE A 116 -35.34 -5.77 -17.73
N ARG A 117 -36.27 -5.20 -16.97
CA ARG A 117 -36.02 -4.80 -15.59
C ARG A 117 -35.69 -6.00 -14.70
N SER A 118 -36.39 -7.12 -14.87
CA SER A 118 -36.14 -8.37 -14.12
C SER A 118 -34.72 -8.86 -14.29
N ASP A 119 -34.18 -8.77 -15.51
CA ASP A 119 -32.82 -9.21 -15.82
C ASP A 119 -31.79 -8.26 -15.22
N THR A 120 -32.09 -6.96 -15.21
CA THR A 120 -31.26 -5.95 -14.53
C THR A 120 -31.20 -6.21 -13.03
N GLU A 121 -32.35 -6.51 -12.39
CA GLU A 121 -32.43 -6.87 -10.97
C GLU A 121 -31.68 -8.17 -10.67
N ARG A 122 -31.77 -9.17 -11.56
CA ARG A 122 -31.01 -10.43 -11.47
C ARG A 122 -29.50 -10.20 -11.55
N LEU A 123 -29.03 -9.41 -12.51
CA LEU A 123 -27.61 -9.06 -12.66
C LEU A 123 -27.08 -8.33 -11.43
N MET A 124 -27.85 -7.39 -10.90
CA MET A 124 -27.50 -6.65 -9.70
C MET A 124 -27.43 -7.58 -8.48
N GLY A 125 -28.39 -8.49 -8.32
CA GLY A 125 -28.38 -9.50 -7.26
C GLY A 125 -27.20 -10.46 -7.35
N TYR A 126 -26.88 -10.94 -8.56
CA TYR A 126 -25.68 -11.75 -8.82
C TYR A 126 -24.41 -11.01 -8.39
N MET A 127 -24.23 -9.77 -8.87
CA MET A 127 -23.03 -8.99 -8.56
C MET A 127 -22.90 -8.69 -7.07
N LEU A 128 -24.02 -8.37 -6.40
CA LEU A 128 -24.04 -8.14 -4.97
C LEU A 128 -23.55 -9.37 -4.20
N LEU A 129 -24.11 -10.55 -4.47
CA LEU A 129 -23.71 -11.78 -3.79
C LEU A 129 -22.27 -12.17 -4.14
N ARG A 130 -21.91 -12.11 -5.42
CA ARG A 130 -20.59 -12.52 -5.91
C ARG A 130 -19.46 -11.70 -5.28
N LEU A 131 -19.64 -10.38 -5.19
CA LEU A 131 -18.64 -9.50 -4.59
C LEU A 131 -18.74 -9.42 -3.06
N HIS A 132 -19.89 -9.75 -2.48
CA HIS A 132 -20.03 -9.89 -1.03
C HIS A 132 -19.28 -11.12 -0.50
N ASP A 133 -19.36 -12.25 -1.21
CA ASP A 133 -18.67 -13.48 -0.82
C ASP A 133 -17.15 -13.40 -1.06
N ALA A 134 -16.73 -12.53 -1.99
CA ALA A 134 -15.33 -12.29 -2.29
C ALA A 134 -14.67 -11.35 -1.27
N THR A 135 -13.77 -11.88 -0.45
CA THR A 135 -12.92 -11.03 0.39
C THR A 135 -11.72 -10.46 -0.38
N HIS A 136 -11.26 -11.13 -1.44
CA HIS A 136 -10.08 -10.77 -2.23
C HIS A 136 -10.24 -11.16 -3.72
N LEU A 137 -9.62 -10.41 -4.65
CA LEU A 137 -9.66 -10.62 -6.11
C LEU A 137 -8.44 -11.30 -6.70
N VAL A 138 -7.27 -10.76 -6.36
CA VAL A 138 -6.00 -11.23 -6.91
C VAL A 138 -5.30 -11.99 -5.81
N TYR A 139 -4.89 -13.21 -6.15
CA TYR A 139 -4.04 -14.05 -5.34
C TYR A 139 -2.98 -14.67 -6.24
N ARG A 140 -1.96 -13.88 -6.59
CA ARG A 140 -0.85 -14.32 -7.44
C ARG A 140 0.49 -14.06 -6.75
N PRO A 141 1.56 -14.73 -7.15
CA PRO A 141 2.88 -14.51 -6.58
C PRO A 141 3.34 -13.10 -6.82
N ARG A 142 3.83 -12.47 -5.77
CA ARG A 142 4.34 -11.12 -5.87
C ARG A 142 5.60 -11.10 -6.72
N LYS A 143 5.59 -10.23 -7.74
CA LYS A 143 6.69 -10.02 -8.67
C LYS A 143 7.61 -8.91 -8.19
N TYR A 144 8.91 -9.19 -8.17
CA TYR A 144 9.95 -8.23 -7.85
C TYR A 144 10.93 -8.11 -9.01
N THR A 145 11.13 -6.89 -9.49
CA THR A 145 12.10 -6.59 -10.54
C THR A 145 13.38 -6.07 -9.91
N LEU A 146 14.45 -6.86 -9.99
CA LEU A 146 15.74 -6.50 -9.41
C LEU A 146 16.39 -5.35 -10.20
N PRO A 147 17.40 -4.66 -9.64
CA PRO A 147 18.18 -3.66 -10.37
C PRO A 147 18.90 -4.20 -11.60
N SER A 148 19.17 -5.50 -11.67
CA SER A 148 19.67 -6.18 -12.88
C SER A 148 18.63 -6.25 -14.01
N GLY A 149 17.35 -6.03 -13.70
CA GLY A 149 16.21 -6.24 -14.61
C GLY A 149 15.57 -7.62 -14.46
N ASP A 150 16.20 -8.54 -13.73
CA ASP A 150 15.66 -9.88 -13.51
C ASP A 150 14.35 -9.82 -12.70
N GLN A 151 13.40 -10.68 -13.06
CA GLN A 151 12.10 -10.77 -12.40
C GLN A 151 12.07 -12.01 -11.54
N VAL A 152 11.89 -11.81 -10.23
CA VAL A 152 11.89 -12.88 -9.23
C VAL A 152 10.65 -12.82 -8.36
N ASP A 153 10.33 -13.95 -7.74
CA ASP A 153 9.34 -14.01 -6.66
C ASP A 153 9.96 -13.61 -5.30
N SER A 154 9.19 -13.69 -4.22
CA SER A 154 9.69 -13.37 -2.87
C SER A 154 10.75 -14.34 -2.34
N LEU A 155 10.88 -15.53 -2.95
CA LEU A 155 11.85 -16.56 -2.58
C LEU A 155 13.11 -16.48 -3.45
N GLY A 156 13.21 -15.46 -4.33
CA GLY A 156 14.34 -15.23 -5.21
C GLY A 156 14.37 -16.16 -6.42
N ARG A 157 13.32 -16.95 -6.67
CA ARG A 157 13.19 -17.82 -7.85
C ARG A 157 12.75 -16.97 -9.06
N PRO A 158 13.04 -17.39 -10.30
CA PRO A 158 12.48 -16.73 -11.48
C PRO A 158 10.95 -16.64 -11.36
N TRP A 159 10.40 -15.45 -11.59
CA TRP A 159 8.97 -15.22 -11.42
C TRP A 159 8.13 -16.07 -12.39
N GLN A 160 7.09 -16.70 -11.87
CA GLN A 160 6.10 -17.47 -12.63
C GLN A 160 4.70 -17.08 -12.16
N ALA A 161 3.71 -17.08 -13.07
CA ALA A 161 2.34 -16.72 -12.74
C ALA A 161 1.63 -17.78 -11.88
N GLU A 162 1.95 -19.04 -12.12
CA GLU A 162 1.42 -20.22 -11.44
C GLU A 162 2.60 -21.02 -10.86
N PRO A 163 3.10 -20.65 -9.67
CA PRO A 163 4.19 -21.38 -9.05
C PRO A 163 3.65 -22.56 -8.28
N ASP A 164 4.55 -23.45 -7.92
CA ASP A 164 4.27 -24.51 -6.96
C ASP A 164 3.76 -23.91 -5.63
N ASP A 165 2.80 -24.59 -5.00
CA ASP A 165 2.26 -24.23 -3.69
C ASP A 165 3.39 -24.21 -2.64
N ASP A 166 3.89 -23.01 -2.33
CA ASP A 166 4.87 -22.76 -1.28
C ASP A 166 4.27 -21.77 -0.28
N GLU A 167 4.07 -22.22 0.96
CA GLU A 167 3.44 -21.42 2.02
C GLU A 167 4.22 -20.14 2.36
N ASN A 168 5.52 -20.09 2.05
CA ASN A 168 6.36 -18.93 2.30
C ASN A 168 6.33 -17.90 1.17
N LEU A 169 5.70 -18.24 0.04
CA LEU A 169 5.56 -17.34 -1.09
C LEU A 169 4.63 -16.18 -0.73
N ILE A 170 5.13 -14.96 -0.90
CA ILE A 170 4.34 -13.77 -0.66
C ILE A 170 3.40 -13.57 -1.85
N MET A 171 2.11 -13.72 -1.56
CA MET A 171 1.06 -13.49 -2.53
C MET A 171 0.61 -12.03 -2.51
N GLU A 172 0.41 -11.47 -3.69
CA GLU A 172 -0.31 -10.21 -3.87
C GLU A 172 -1.77 -10.43 -3.49
N LYS A 173 -2.30 -9.58 -2.61
CA LYS A 173 -3.68 -9.63 -2.13
C LYS A 173 -4.37 -8.31 -2.44
N VAL A 174 -5.43 -8.38 -3.24
CA VAL A 174 -6.30 -7.23 -3.52
C VAL A 174 -7.61 -7.46 -2.80
N ALA A 175 -7.87 -6.70 -1.75
CA ALA A 175 -9.10 -6.85 -0.98
C ALA A 175 -10.25 -6.06 -1.64
N LEU A 176 -11.46 -6.61 -1.59
CA LEU A 176 -12.67 -5.95 -2.06
C LEU A 176 -13.61 -5.59 -0.92
N SER A 177 -14.38 -4.54 -1.14
CA SER A 177 -15.47 -4.16 -0.23
C SER A 177 -16.57 -3.45 -1.00
N LEU A 178 -17.82 -3.81 -0.72
CA LEU A 178 -18.97 -2.97 -1.07
C LEU A 178 -18.89 -1.68 -0.25
N VAL A 179 -19.10 -0.53 -0.87
CA VAL A 179 -19.04 0.78 -0.23
C VAL A 179 -20.24 1.62 -0.65
N ASP A 180 -20.61 2.58 0.18
CA ASP A 180 -21.58 3.62 -0.14
C ASP A 180 -20.83 4.96 -0.20
N ASP A 181 -20.04 5.15 -1.27
CA ASP A 181 -19.20 6.36 -1.47
C ASP A 181 -19.83 7.36 -2.45
N LEU A 182 -20.79 6.92 -3.29
CA LEU A 182 -21.42 7.75 -4.31
C LEU A 182 -22.91 7.95 -4.01
N THR A 183 -23.28 9.17 -3.61
CA THR A 183 -24.68 9.51 -3.41
C THR A 183 -25.44 9.50 -4.73
N ILE A 184 -26.76 9.37 -4.67
CA ILE A 184 -27.63 9.41 -5.88
C ILE A 184 -27.42 10.71 -6.67
N GLY A 185 -27.25 11.84 -5.99
CA GLY A 185 -27.01 13.13 -6.64
C GLY A 185 -25.69 13.15 -7.40
N ASP A 186 -24.63 12.61 -6.81
CA ASP A 186 -23.32 12.49 -7.47
C ASP A 186 -23.39 11.55 -8.67
N ALA A 187 -24.11 10.43 -8.54
CA ALA A 187 -24.33 9.48 -9.64
C ALA A 187 -25.10 10.12 -10.81
N ILE A 188 -26.13 10.92 -10.53
CA ILE A 188 -26.87 11.65 -11.57
C ILE A 188 -25.94 12.61 -12.32
N ASN A 189 -25.16 13.41 -11.59
CA ASN A 189 -24.17 14.30 -12.18
C ASN A 189 -23.16 13.52 -13.03
N PHE A 190 -22.72 12.37 -12.53
CA PHE A 190 -21.77 11.51 -13.20
C PHE A 190 -22.31 10.99 -14.54
N TYR A 191 -23.49 10.39 -14.57
CA TYR A 191 -24.14 9.95 -15.81
C TYR A 191 -24.40 11.12 -16.77
N THR A 192 -24.77 12.29 -16.25
CA THR A 192 -25.02 13.49 -17.06
C THR A 192 -23.74 13.98 -17.76
N ILE A 193 -22.61 14.04 -17.03
CA ILE A 193 -21.32 14.45 -17.59
C ILE A 193 -20.86 13.48 -18.70
N HIS A 194 -21.15 12.19 -18.53
CA HIS A 194 -20.82 11.16 -19.51
C HIS A 194 -21.86 11.03 -20.64
N GLU A 195 -22.89 11.90 -20.68
CA GLU A 195 -24.01 11.82 -21.62
C GLU A 195 -24.64 10.42 -21.68
N ALA A 196 -24.62 9.71 -20.55
CA ALA A 196 -24.98 8.31 -20.44
C ALA A 196 -26.39 8.17 -19.84
N PRO A 197 -27.18 7.16 -20.25
CA PRO A 197 -28.46 6.86 -19.62
C PRO A 197 -28.31 6.53 -18.14
N TYR A 198 -29.26 6.96 -17.31
CA TYR A 198 -29.29 6.57 -15.90
C TYR A 198 -29.52 5.07 -15.75
N ARG A 199 -28.71 4.44 -14.90
CA ARG A 199 -28.75 3.00 -14.64
C ARG A 199 -28.71 2.74 -13.14
N PRO A 200 -29.34 1.67 -12.66
CA PRO A 200 -29.06 1.18 -11.31
C PRO A 200 -27.57 0.85 -11.21
N TYR A 201 -26.98 1.11 -10.05
CA TYR A 201 -25.55 0.94 -9.83
C TYR A 201 -25.24 0.40 -8.43
N LEU A 202 -24.05 -0.17 -8.29
CA LEU A 202 -23.41 -0.51 -7.02
C LEU A 202 -22.02 0.13 -6.99
N THR A 203 -21.53 0.45 -5.79
CA THR A 203 -20.17 0.98 -5.63
C THR A 203 -19.29 0.01 -4.85
N TYR A 204 -18.12 -0.24 -5.40
CA TYR A 204 -17.13 -1.15 -4.82
C TYR A 204 -15.79 -0.46 -4.67
N ARG A 205 -15.03 -0.90 -3.69
CA ARG A 205 -13.67 -0.44 -3.45
C ARG A 205 -12.72 -1.61 -3.46
N ALA A 206 -11.73 -1.57 -4.34
CA ALA A 206 -10.58 -2.46 -4.33
C ALA A 206 -9.41 -1.80 -3.60
N MET A 207 -8.76 -2.55 -2.71
CA MET A 207 -7.57 -2.09 -2.00
C MET A 207 -6.35 -2.83 -2.55
N CYS A 208 -5.40 -2.08 -3.09
CA CYS A 208 -4.15 -2.62 -3.63
C CYS A 208 -2.93 -1.87 -3.07
N SER A 209 -1.75 -2.44 -3.26
CA SER A 209 -0.48 -1.83 -2.86
C SER A 209 0.39 -1.56 -4.08
N LEU A 210 0.75 -0.30 -4.29
CA LEU A 210 1.73 0.11 -5.28
C LEU A 210 3.11 0.21 -4.64
N GLU A 211 4.10 -0.41 -5.25
CA GLU A 211 5.43 -0.54 -4.66
C GLU A 211 6.47 0.34 -5.33
N GLY A 212 7.40 0.82 -4.51
CA GLY A 212 8.56 1.54 -5.00
C GLY A 212 9.55 0.61 -5.69
N TYR A 213 10.56 1.20 -6.32
CA TYR A 213 11.71 0.45 -6.82
C TYR A 213 12.50 -0.21 -5.68
N LEU A 214 13.19 -1.29 -5.99
CA LEU A 214 14.17 -1.91 -5.10
C LEU A 214 15.52 -1.21 -5.24
N VAL A 215 16.24 -1.07 -4.14
CA VAL A 215 17.62 -0.57 -4.13
C VAL A 215 18.52 -1.69 -3.66
N SER A 216 19.48 -2.12 -4.47
CA SER A 216 20.54 -3.01 -4.01
C SER A 216 21.63 -2.22 -3.29
N GLY A 217 22.24 -2.84 -2.28
CA GLY A 217 23.39 -2.27 -1.61
C GLY A 217 24.03 -3.23 -0.62
N GLN A 218 25.14 -2.80 -0.02
CA GLN A 218 25.76 -3.54 1.08
C GLN A 218 24.90 -3.43 2.34
N GLY A 219 24.85 -4.50 3.14
CA GLY A 219 24.14 -4.51 4.41
C GLY A 219 24.69 -3.45 5.38
N THR A 220 24.01 -2.32 5.46
CA THR A 220 24.41 -1.23 6.34
C THR A 220 23.88 -1.48 7.76
N THR A 221 24.73 -2.01 8.63
CA THR A 221 24.53 -1.85 10.09
C THR A 221 25.14 -0.53 10.50
N VAL A 222 24.39 0.57 10.34
CA VAL A 222 24.85 1.86 10.88
C VAL A 222 24.78 1.78 12.40
N ARG A 223 25.88 1.37 13.05
CA ARG A 223 26.16 1.70 14.44
C ARG A 223 26.35 3.22 14.48
N VAL A 224 25.33 3.94 14.92
CA VAL A 224 25.53 5.34 15.30
C VAL A 224 26.45 5.31 16.52
N THR A 225 27.74 5.53 16.31
CA THR A 225 28.68 5.79 17.39
C THR A 225 28.20 7.07 18.05
N ARG A 226 27.83 6.96 19.33
CA ARG A 226 27.44 8.07 20.18
C ARG A 226 28.54 9.12 20.06
N THR A 227 28.25 10.27 19.47
CA THR A 227 29.11 11.44 19.64
C THR A 227 29.10 11.71 21.13
N GLU A 228 30.24 11.49 21.79
CA GLU A 228 30.39 11.79 23.20
C GLU A 228 29.99 13.25 23.42
N ALA A 229 29.08 13.47 24.36
CA ALA A 229 28.72 14.81 24.74
C ALA A 229 30.00 15.47 25.25
N MET A 230 30.47 16.53 24.58
CA MET A 230 31.48 17.41 25.16
C MET A 230 31.00 17.81 26.55
N ASP A 231 31.82 17.50 27.56
CA ASP A 231 31.59 17.82 28.95
C ASP A 231 31.11 19.27 29.08
N SER A 232 29.86 19.43 29.48
CA SER A 232 29.34 20.73 29.88
C SER A 232 29.84 20.98 31.30
N GLN A 233 30.80 21.89 31.41
CA GLN A 233 31.28 22.43 32.67
C GLN A 233 30.12 22.77 33.62
N GLU A 234 30.26 22.31 34.85
CA GLU A 234 29.37 22.57 35.98
C GLU A 234 29.03 24.06 36.11
N ARG A 235 27.74 24.39 36.11
CA ARG A 235 27.23 25.68 36.59
C ARG A 235 26.43 25.46 37.87
N PRO A 236 26.61 26.28 38.92
CA PRO A 236 25.97 26.07 40.20
C PRO A 236 24.48 26.42 40.15
N ALA A 237 23.74 25.67 40.96
CA ALA A 237 22.30 25.78 41.13
C ALA A 237 21.90 27.09 41.82
N HIS A 238 21.21 27.98 41.10
CA HIS A 238 20.23 28.88 41.73
C HIS A 238 19.15 29.29 40.71
N GLU A 239 17.92 29.21 41.20
CA GLU A 239 16.68 29.82 40.70
C GLU A 239 16.11 29.35 39.35
N ARG A 240 15.06 28.52 39.43
CA ARG A 240 14.02 28.45 38.40
C ARG A 240 12.68 28.81 39.02
N SER A 241 12.16 29.98 38.69
CA SER A 241 10.73 30.28 38.80
C SER A 241 10.03 29.56 37.65
N ASN A 242 9.17 28.57 37.97
CA ASN A 242 7.89 28.30 37.32
C ASN A 242 7.26 27.00 37.86
N GLY A 243 6.70 27.10 39.07
CA GLY A 243 5.28 26.83 39.30
C GLY A 243 4.67 25.45 39.00
N ARG A 244 5.40 24.33 39.16
CA ARG A 244 4.76 23.01 39.17
C ARG A 244 5.00 22.27 40.49
N LEU A 245 3.93 22.17 41.29
CA LEU A 245 3.90 21.48 42.58
C LEU A 245 4.14 19.98 42.37
N ARG A 246 5.12 19.42 43.09
CA ARG A 246 5.29 17.97 43.27
C ARG A 246 4.27 17.46 44.30
N PRO A 247 3.66 16.28 44.11
CA PRO A 247 2.90 15.61 45.17
C PRO A 247 3.84 15.21 46.31
N SER A 248 3.40 15.46 47.55
CA SER A 248 4.08 15.12 48.80
C SER A 248 4.17 13.61 49.01
N GLU A 249 5.37 13.11 49.29
CA GLU A 249 5.62 11.78 49.87
C GLU A 249 5.22 11.74 51.36
N PRO A 250 4.71 10.62 51.88
CA PRO A 250 4.87 10.25 53.28
C PRO A 250 6.05 9.28 53.47
N SER A 251 6.73 9.51 54.58
CA SER A 251 7.98 8.95 55.10
C SER A 251 8.06 7.43 55.30
N SER A 252 9.24 6.90 54.97
CA SER A 252 10.06 5.89 55.67
C SER A 252 9.47 4.54 56.13
N GLY A 253 9.98 3.45 55.53
CA GLY A 253 9.96 2.09 56.09
C GLY A 253 10.74 1.06 55.24
N LEU A 254 11.95 0.70 55.71
CA LEU A 254 12.73 -0.56 55.60
C LEU A 254 12.61 -1.51 54.35
N HIS A 255 13.79 -1.82 53.74
CA HIS A 255 14.22 -2.83 52.71
C HIS A 255 13.44 -4.16 52.50
N PRO A 256 13.71 -5.02 51.45
CA PRO A 256 14.39 -4.86 50.12
C PRO A 256 13.70 -5.59 48.90
N SER A 257 14.29 -5.44 47.70
CA SER A 257 14.24 -6.30 46.48
C SER A 257 13.02 -6.27 45.52
N ASN A 258 13.15 -5.65 44.33
CA ASN A 258 13.43 -6.27 43.01
C ASN A 258 13.12 -5.28 41.84
N PRO A 259 13.77 -5.43 40.66
CA PRO A 259 13.90 -4.37 39.65
C PRO A 259 12.77 -4.39 38.61
N GLY A 260 12.16 -3.23 38.37
CA GLY A 260 11.22 -3.00 37.27
C GLY A 260 11.83 -2.07 36.22
N LEU A 261 12.32 -2.67 35.13
CA LEU A 261 12.85 -2.02 33.93
C LEU A 261 11.85 -1.01 33.33
N HIS A 262 12.17 0.27 33.35
CA HIS A 262 11.70 1.19 32.32
C HIS A 262 12.60 1.02 31.09
N PRO A 263 12.09 0.63 29.91
CA PRO A 263 12.90 0.57 28.72
C PRO A 263 13.25 2.00 28.31
N SER A 264 14.50 2.36 28.57
CA SER A 264 15.26 3.37 27.85
C SER A 264 14.90 3.32 26.36
N THR A 265 14.51 4.47 25.80
CA THR A 265 14.36 4.72 24.37
C THR A 265 15.67 4.34 23.67
N ARG A 266 15.74 3.07 23.26
CA ARG A 266 16.86 2.47 22.52
C ARG A 266 17.00 3.17 21.17
N ASN A 267 18.22 3.66 20.94
CA ASN A 267 18.93 3.68 19.66
C ASN A 267 18.15 3.04 18.50
N ARG A 268 17.45 3.86 17.72
CA ARG A 268 16.93 3.41 16.42
C ARG A 268 18.09 3.33 15.43
N THR A 269 18.52 2.11 15.12
CA THR A 269 19.34 1.83 13.95
C THR A 269 18.59 2.28 12.71
N LEU A 270 19.16 3.23 11.96
CA LEU A 270 18.59 3.68 10.69
C LEU A 270 18.92 2.65 9.62
N ILE A 271 17.91 1.91 9.18
CA ILE A 271 18.04 0.93 8.09
C ILE A 271 17.80 1.66 6.75
N GLY A 272 18.64 1.39 5.75
CA GLY A 272 18.48 1.93 4.38
C GLY A 272 19.75 2.51 3.76
N PRO A 273 19.73 2.82 2.46
CA PRO A 273 20.84 3.47 1.77
C PRO A 273 21.26 4.79 2.46
N PRO A 274 22.58 5.06 2.59
CA PRO A 274 23.10 6.31 3.17
C PRO A 274 22.49 7.55 2.49
N GLY A 275 22.18 8.60 3.27
CA GLY A 275 21.71 9.90 2.74
C GLY A 275 20.20 10.04 2.47
N HIS A 276 19.38 9.01 2.72
CA HIS A 276 17.92 9.08 2.61
C HIS A 276 17.16 9.05 3.95
N ASN A 277 17.89 8.91 5.05
CA ASN A 277 17.32 8.80 6.41
C ASN A 277 17.44 10.09 7.24
N ILE A 278 18.06 11.13 6.70
CA ILE A 278 18.18 12.44 7.35
C ILE A 278 16.98 13.26 6.88
N ARG A 279 16.04 13.57 7.80
CA ARG A 279 15.04 14.63 7.54
C ARG A 279 15.82 15.90 7.18
N PRO A 280 15.33 16.74 6.25
CA PRO A 280 15.89 18.08 6.13
C PRO A 280 15.90 18.67 7.55
N LEU A 281 17.08 19.00 8.06
CA LEU A 281 17.15 20.01 9.09
C LEU A 281 16.56 21.24 8.42
N ASP A 282 15.49 21.79 8.97
CA ASP A 282 15.04 23.13 8.62
C ASP A 282 16.19 24.07 8.97
N THR A 283 17.11 24.27 8.03
CA THR A 283 18.07 25.36 8.05
C THR A 283 17.29 26.59 7.61
N THR A 284 16.52 27.16 8.54
CA THR A 284 16.34 28.61 8.55
C THR A 284 17.72 29.21 8.80
N ASP A 285 18.45 29.44 7.72
CA ASP A 285 19.55 30.41 7.72
C ASP A 285 18.90 31.79 7.72
N ASP A 286 18.59 32.27 8.93
CA ASP A 286 18.66 33.69 9.22
C ASP A 286 20.15 34.04 9.21
N SER A 287 20.64 34.51 8.07
CA SER A 287 21.85 35.35 8.02
C SER A 287 21.48 36.65 7.33
N GLU A 288 21.20 37.64 8.17
CA GLU A 288 21.35 39.05 7.87
C GLU A 288 22.79 39.30 7.40
N GLU A 289 22.94 39.86 6.19
CA GLU A 289 23.68 41.12 5.90
C GLU A 289 23.40 41.59 4.47
#